data_AF-A0A1J0AD13-F1
#
_entry.id   AF-A0A1J0AD13-F1
#
_cell.length_a   1.000
_cell.length_b   1.000
_cell.length_c   1.000
_cell.angle_alpha   90.00
_cell.angle_beta   90.00
_cell.angle_gamma   90.00
#
_symmetry.space_group_name_H-M   'P 1'
#
loop_
_entity.id
_entity.type
_entity.pdbx_description
1 polymer ?
#
loop_
_entity_poly.entity_id
_entity_poly.type
_entity_poly.pdbx_seq_one_letter_code
_entity_poly.pdbx_strand_id
1 'polypeptide(L)'
;MKTAAKITPLVLGLSIFLSGCGLFSPKPVDPPASPSPMASPGESGGNPITLGTQGTERAGTDPLELFQNPQIKQEIGITDEQSTKIKAIGDQFRQDTRALVKGLNLGQMAPAERDKKLDEIKDEMEKEIGEARTAVEQVLTPEQLKRFKEITLQIYGFGILSYENFVQELQLTPEQQTQLKKLRDDTWSSMRVNLKVPEPGADSKQIIATNRKRMDQILQESNGKALAVLTPDQQKLVENLKGTKFDFVPPQPG
;
A
#
# COMPACT_ATOMS: atom_id res chain seq x y z
N MET A 1 48.11 -43.03 -12.72
CA MET A 1 49.07 -43.02 -11.58
C MET A 1 48.71 -41.84 -10.71
N LYS A 2 48.10 -42.08 -9.53
CA LYS A 2 48.67 -41.86 -8.17
C LYS A 2 49.09 -40.38 -7.98
N THR A 3 48.55 -39.57 -7.06
CA THR A 3 48.38 -39.73 -5.60
C THR A 3 47.61 -38.48 -5.12
N ALA A 4 46.42 -38.52 -4.52
CA ALA A 4 46.06 -38.76 -3.12
C ALA A 4 46.70 -37.84 -2.04
N ALA A 5 45.83 -37.02 -1.44
CA ALA A 5 45.63 -36.69 -0.02
C ALA A 5 46.71 -35.99 0.81
N LYS A 6 46.27 -35.01 1.62
CA LYS A 6 46.52 -34.98 3.07
C LYS A 6 45.50 -34.11 3.81
N ILE A 7 44.63 -34.80 4.55
CA ILE A 7 43.90 -34.32 5.71
C ILE A 7 44.85 -34.43 6.90
N THR A 8 44.90 -33.43 7.78
CA THR A 8 45.40 -33.61 9.14
C THR A 8 44.52 -32.81 10.13
N PRO A 9 44.02 -33.46 11.20
CA PRO A 9 43.30 -32.82 12.31
C PRO A 9 44.24 -32.48 13.47
N LEU A 10 43.87 -31.52 14.33
CA LEU A 10 44.53 -31.34 15.63
C LEU A 10 43.53 -31.04 16.76
N VAL A 11 43.18 -32.14 17.42
CA VAL A 11 42.95 -32.42 18.85
C VAL A 11 43.22 -31.29 19.88
N LEU A 12 42.14 -30.98 20.63
CA LEU A 12 42.00 -30.98 22.10
C LEU A 12 42.88 -30.05 22.97
N GLY A 13 42.22 -29.09 23.60
CA GLY A 13 42.70 -28.38 24.80
C GLY A 13 41.58 -28.26 25.83
N LEU A 14 41.45 -29.29 26.67
CA LEU A 14 40.59 -29.34 27.85
C LEU A 14 41.22 -28.48 28.96
N SER A 15 40.46 -27.56 29.55
CA SER A 15 40.81 -26.97 30.85
C SER A 15 39.55 -26.78 31.67
N ILE A 16 39.49 -27.62 32.70
CA ILE A 16 38.51 -27.68 33.77
C ILE A 16 38.91 -26.63 34.80
N PHE A 17 37.99 -25.71 35.14
CA PHE A 17 37.98 -25.07 36.45
C PHE A 17 36.58 -25.20 37.05
N LEU A 18 36.47 -26.10 38.02
CA LEU A 18 35.39 -26.11 38.99
C LEU A 18 35.65 -24.98 40.00
N SER A 19 34.67 -24.12 40.18
CA SER A 19 34.43 -23.45 41.47
C SER A 19 32.93 -23.27 41.60
N GLY A 20 32.39 -23.95 42.61
CA GLY A 20 30.95 -24.09 42.83
C GLY A 20 30.35 -23.02 43.72
N CYS A 21 29.03 -23.21 43.88
CA CYS A 21 28.14 -22.68 44.91
C CYS A 21 27.65 -21.24 44.75
N GLY A 22 26.44 -21.15 44.19
CA GLY A 22 25.55 -20.00 44.21
C GLY A 22 24.24 -20.32 43.52
N LEU A 23 23.40 -21.14 44.16
CA LEU A 23 22.04 -21.46 43.69
C LEU A 23 21.20 -20.18 43.68
N PHE A 24 20.96 -19.62 42.50
CA PHE A 24 19.86 -18.71 42.25
C PHE A 24 19.30 -19.03 40.87
N SER A 25 18.30 -19.91 40.82
CA SER A 25 17.49 -20.11 39.63
C SER A 25 16.59 -18.87 39.46
N PRO A 26 16.79 -18.03 38.43
CA PRO A 26 15.70 -17.13 38.05
C PRO A 26 14.56 -18.00 37.53
N LYS A 27 13.39 -17.87 38.15
CA LYS A 27 12.15 -18.42 37.58
C LYS A 27 12.05 -17.94 36.13
N PRO A 28 11.56 -18.76 35.18
CA PRO A 28 11.18 -18.25 33.88
C PRO A 28 10.18 -17.13 34.13
N VAL A 29 10.58 -15.91 33.79
CA VAL A 29 9.66 -14.78 33.75
C VAL A 29 8.84 -15.05 32.50
N ASP A 30 7.59 -15.48 32.68
CA ASP A 30 6.64 -15.55 31.58
C ASP A 30 6.72 -14.22 30.82
N PRO A 31 6.82 -14.22 29.48
CA PRO A 31 6.71 -12.98 28.72
C PRO A 31 5.41 -12.30 29.18
N PRO A 32 5.42 -10.97 29.45
CA PRO A 32 4.20 -10.30 29.85
C PRO A 32 3.14 -10.63 28.81
N ALA A 33 2.04 -11.24 29.28
CA ALA A 33 0.91 -11.62 28.45
C ALA A 33 0.61 -10.43 27.53
N SER A 34 0.68 -10.67 26.22
CA SER A 34 0.28 -9.69 25.21
C SER A 34 -1.01 -9.06 25.69
N PRO A 35 -1.08 -7.72 25.87
CA PRO A 35 -2.33 -7.12 26.28
C PRO A 35 -3.34 -7.50 25.19
N SER A 36 -4.35 -8.29 25.57
CA SER A 36 -5.54 -8.45 24.74
C SER A 36 -5.98 -7.04 24.36
N PRO A 37 -6.32 -6.77 23.08
CA PRO A 37 -6.72 -5.43 22.70
C PRO A 37 -7.99 -5.11 23.47
N MET A 38 -7.83 -4.30 24.51
CA MET A 38 -8.91 -3.65 25.23
C MET A 38 -9.69 -2.88 24.17
N ALA A 39 -10.88 -3.38 23.84
CA ALA A 39 -11.84 -2.66 23.04
C ALA A 39 -12.12 -1.32 23.74
N SER A 40 -11.61 -0.22 23.17
CA SER A 40 -12.06 1.11 23.57
C SER A 40 -13.40 1.39 22.92
N PRO A 41 -14.44 1.74 23.69
CA PRO A 41 -15.68 2.24 23.16
C PRO A 41 -15.52 3.72 22.83
N GLY A 42 -15.54 4.06 21.54
CA GLY A 42 -15.45 5.44 21.09
C GLY A 42 -15.12 5.55 19.60
N GLU A 43 -16.16 5.60 18.79
CA GLU A 43 -16.24 6.25 17.47
C GLU A 43 -14.97 6.93 16.93
N SER A 44 -14.23 6.18 16.13
CA SER A 44 -13.77 6.63 14.82
C SER A 44 -13.63 5.37 13.98
N GLY A 45 -14.78 4.78 13.64
CA GLY A 45 -14.84 3.70 12.68
C GLY A 45 -14.25 4.21 11.37
N GLY A 46 -13.00 3.84 11.10
CA GLY A 46 -12.42 3.98 9.77
C GLY A 46 -13.46 3.49 8.79
N ASN A 47 -13.87 4.37 7.87
CA ASN A 47 -14.97 4.11 6.96
C ASN A 47 -14.72 2.74 6.32
N PRO A 48 -15.60 1.74 6.47
CA PRO A 48 -15.36 0.40 5.92
C PRO A 48 -15.21 0.42 4.39
N ILE A 49 -15.55 1.54 3.74
CA ILE A 49 -15.27 1.83 2.33
C ILE A 49 -13.77 1.96 2.04
N THR A 50 -12.93 2.36 3.01
CA THR A 50 -11.45 2.35 2.87
C THR A 50 -10.83 1.00 3.22
N LEU A 51 -11.65 0.01 3.57
CA LEU A 51 -11.25 -1.36 3.88
C LEU A 51 -11.15 -2.18 2.58
N GLY A 52 -10.26 -1.80 1.68
CA GLY A 52 -10.04 -2.53 0.42
C GLY A 52 -9.53 -1.66 -0.72
N THR A 53 -9.84 -0.37 -0.71
CA THR A 53 -9.34 0.61 -1.68
C THR A 53 -7.95 1.10 -1.28
N GLN A 54 -6.98 0.19 -1.37
CA GLN A 54 -5.57 0.44 -1.08
C GLN A 54 -5.00 1.50 -2.04
N GLY A 55 -4.98 2.76 -1.60
CA GLY A 55 -4.53 3.93 -2.38
C GLY A 55 -5.41 5.18 -2.27
N THR A 56 -6.60 5.09 -1.66
CA THR A 56 -7.65 6.14 -1.72
C THR A 56 -7.77 7.02 -0.48
N GLU A 57 -6.78 7.04 0.40
CA GLU A 57 -6.85 7.87 1.64
C GLU A 57 -6.45 9.33 1.43
N ARG A 58 -5.90 9.66 0.27
CA ARG A 58 -5.67 11.04 -0.16
C ARG A 58 -6.83 11.43 -1.08
N ALA A 59 -7.70 12.33 -0.61
CA ALA A 59 -8.76 12.90 -1.44
C ALA A 59 -8.16 13.47 -2.74
N GLY A 60 -8.73 13.11 -3.89
CA GLY A 60 -8.24 13.55 -5.19
C GLY A 60 -6.97 12.83 -5.67
N THR A 61 -6.62 11.70 -5.07
CA THR A 61 -5.60 10.76 -5.57
C THR A 61 -6.13 9.32 -5.60
N ASP A 62 -7.42 9.15 -5.84
CA ASP A 62 -7.92 7.88 -6.36
C ASP A 62 -7.76 7.89 -7.90
N PRO A 63 -7.31 6.80 -8.55
CA PRO A 63 -7.14 6.79 -10.00
C PRO A 63 -8.41 7.15 -10.80
N LEU A 64 -9.60 6.76 -10.35
CA LEU A 64 -10.86 7.13 -11.02
C LEU A 64 -11.22 8.60 -10.75
N GLU A 65 -10.92 9.12 -9.56
CA GLU A 65 -11.06 10.54 -9.24
C GLU A 65 -10.06 11.43 -9.99
N LEU A 66 -8.84 10.95 -10.26
CA LEU A 66 -7.82 11.71 -10.99
C LEU A 66 -8.28 12.07 -12.40
N PHE A 67 -9.01 11.19 -13.09
CA PHE A 67 -9.59 11.52 -14.40
C PHE A 67 -10.60 12.66 -14.33
N GLN A 68 -11.16 12.94 -13.16
CA GLN A 68 -12.08 14.06 -12.96
C GLN A 68 -11.36 15.36 -12.59
N ASN A 69 -10.05 15.31 -12.29
CA ASN A 69 -9.26 16.48 -11.93
C ASN A 69 -9.00 17.37 -13.17
N PRO A 70 -9.25 18.70 -13.11
CA PRO A 70 -9.04 19.60 -14.25
C PRO A 70 -7.62 19.61 -14.83
N GLN A 71 -6.59 19.56 -13.97
CA GLN A 71 -5.19 19.55 -14.42
C GLN A 71 -4.90 18.27 -15.21
N ILE A 72 -5.40 17.13 -14.72
CA ILE A 72 -5.23 15.83 -15.39
C ILE A 72 -6.00 15.79 -16.70
N LYS A 73 -7.28 16.21 -16.71
CA LYS A 73 -8.09 16.26 -17.94
C LYS A 73 -7.43 17.07 -19.03
N GLN A 74 -6.89 18.23 -18.68
CA GLN A 74 -6.18 19.09 -19.61
C GLN A 74 -4.89 18.42 -20.11
N GLU A 75 -4.07 17.87 -19.21
CA GLU A 75 -2.79 17.25 -19.54
C GLU A 75 -2.93 16.04 -20.48
N ILE A 76 -3.91 15.18 -20.22
CA ILE A 76 -4.12 13.97 -21.03
C ILE A 76 -5.12 14.20 -22.17
N GLY A 77 -5.70 15.40 -22.27
CA GLY A 77 -6.66 15.75 -23.32
C GLY A 77 -7.95 14.93 -23.27
N ILE A 78 -8.52 14.72 -22.08
CA ILE A 78 -9.83 14.07 -21.94
C ILE A 78 -10.91 14.94 -22.57
N THR A 79 -11.66 14.38 -23.52
CA THR A 79 -12.83 15.06 -24.08
C THR A 79 -14.00 15.08 -23.10
N ASP A 80 -14.95 15.99 -23.27
CA ASP A 80 -16.15 16.05 -22.42
C ASP A 80 -16.95 14.74 -22.46
N GLU A 81 -17.00 14.08 -23.62
CA GLU A 81 -17.65 12.78 -23.79
C GLU A 81 -16.93 11.69 -23.00
N GLN A 82 -15.60 11.60 -23.09
CA GLN A 82 -14.79 10.66 -22.32
C GLN A 82 -14.92 10.93 -20.82
N SER A 83 -14.86 12.20 -20.41
CA SER A 83 -15.06 12.63 -19.03
C SER A 83 -16.41 12.16 -18.47
N THR A 84 -17.48 12.29 -19.27
CA THR A 84 -18.83 11.85 -18.89
C THR A 84 -18.91 10.34 -18.72
N LYS A 85 -18.32 9.57 -19.65
CA LYS A 85 -18.25 8.11 -19.58
C LYS A 85 -17.46 7.63 -18.36
N ILE A 86 -16.28 8.20 -18.12
CA ILE A 86 -15.44 7.87 -16.96
C ILE A 86 -16.14 8.22 -15.65
N LYS A 87 -16.87 9.34 -15.61
CA LYS A 87 -17.67 9.71 -14.43
C LYS A 87 -18.75 8.66 -14.15
N ALA A 88 -19.46 8.20 -15.18
CA ALA A 88 -20.48 7.15 -15.03
C ALA A 88 -19.87 5.83 -14.53
N ILE A 89 -18.70 5.45 -15.03
CA ILE A 89 -17.95 4.28 -14.52
C ILE A 89 -17.62 4.45 -13.04
N GLY A 90 -17.09 5.61 -12.64
CA GLY A 90 -16.78 5.89 -11.23
C GLY A 90 -18.01 5.94 -10.33
N ASP A 91 -19.15 6.43 -10.82
CA ASP A 91 -20.42 6.44 -10.09
C ASP A 91 -20.94 5.00 -9.87
N GLN A 92 -20.87 4.16 -10.91
CA GLN A 92 -21.25 2.75 -10.85
C GLN A 92 -20.35 1.97 -9.89
N PHE A 93 -19.03 2.08 -10.03
CA PHE A 93 -18.05 1.47 -9.12
C PHE A 93 -18.33 1.81 -7.65
N ARG A 94 -18.63 3.09 -7.35
CA ARG A 94 -19.00 3.52 -5.99
C ARG A 94 -20.31 2.90 -5.52
N GLN A 95 -21.29 2.74 -6.39
CA GLN A 95 -22.57 2.10 -6.07
C GLN A 95 -22.37 0.62 -5.74
N ASP A 96 -21.63 -0.11 -6.57
CA ASP A 96 -21.39 -1.54 -6.43
C ASP A 96 -20.56 -1.83 -5.18
N THR A 97 -19.49 -1.05 -4.98
CA THR A 97 -18.68 -1.10 -3.75
C THR A 97 -19.51 -0.85 -2.49
N ARG A 98 -20.44 0.13 -2.51
CA ARG A 98 -21.36 0.36 -1.37
C ARG A 98 -22.31 -0.80 -1.16
N ALA A 99 -22.76 -1.45 -2.23
CA ALA A 99 -23.66 -2.60 -2.15
C ALA A 99 -22.96 -3.81 -1.49
N LEU A 100 -21.67 -4.04 -1.77
CA LEU A 100 -20.88 -5.13 -1.17
C LEU A 100 -20.88 -5.12 0.37
N VAL A 101 -20.86 -3.92 0.96
CA VAL A 101 -20.79 -3.74 2.42
C VAL A 101 -22.13 -3.33 3.04
N LYS A 102 -23.18 -3.19 2.23
CA LYS A 102 -24.50 -2.75 2.72
C LYS A 102 -25.10 -3.81 3.64
N GLY A 103 -25.45 -3.39 4.86
CA GLY A 103 -26.06 -4.27 5.87
C GLY A 103 -25.08 -5.22 6.54
N LEU A 104 -23.78 -5.11 6.26
CA LEU A 104 -22.73 -5.89 6.88
C LEU A 104 -22.49 -5.43 8.33
N ASN A 105 -22.60 -6.34 9.30
CA ASN A 105 -22.27 -6.06 10.70
C ASN A 105 -21.11 -6.93 11.19
N LEU A 106 -19.89 -6.54 10.82
CA LEU A 106 -18.66 -7.24 11.23
C LEU A 106 -18.47 -7.29 12.75
N GLY A 107 -19.04 -6.35 13.50
CA GLY A 107 -18.94 -6.28 14.96
C GLY A 107 -19.70 -7.42 15.67
N GLN A 108 -20.73 -7.98 15.03
CA GLN A 108 -21.56 -9.04 15.60
C GLN A 108 -21.17 -10.46 15.14
N MET A 109 -20.26 -10.58 14.18
CA MET A 109 -19.79 -11.87 13.67
C MET A 109 -18.77 -12.53 14.60
N ALA A 110 -18.74 -13.87 14.64
CA ALA A 110 -17.66 -14.61 15.28
C ALA A 110 -16.32 -14.35 14.54
N PRO A 111 -15.15 -14.46 15.20
CA PRO A 111 -13.85 -14.11 14.58
C PRO A 111 -13.59 -14.81 13.23
N ALA A 112 -13.74 -16.13 13.16
CA ALA A 112 -13.50 -16.87 11.92
C ALA A 112 -14.50 -16.53 10.80
N GLU A 113 -15.74 -16.22 11.15
CA GLU A 113 -16.78 -15.80 10.19
C GLU A 113 -16.49 -14.40 9.67
N ARG A 114 -16.07 -13.49 10.56
CA ARG A 114 -15.62 -12.15 10.21
C ARG A 114 -14.46 -12.21 9.22
N ASP A 115 -13.44 -13.03 9.50
CA ASP A 115 -12.24 -13.12 8.66
C ASP A 115 -12.61 -13.63 7.27
N LYS A 116 -13.40 -14.71 7.19
CA LYS A 116 -13.91 -15.21 5.90
C LYS A 116 -14.71 -14.14 5.14
N LYS A 117 -15.59 -13.41 5.84
CA LYS A 117 -16.41 -12.36 5.21
C LYS A 117 -15.57 -11.20 4.70
N LEU A 118 -14.50 -10.85 5.43
CA LEU A 118 -13.54 -9.84 4.99
C LEU A 118 -12.77 -10.29 3.75
N ASP A 119 -12.38 -11.55 3.67
CA ASP A 119 -11.71 -12.09 2.49
C ASP A 119 -12.66 -12.11 1.27
N GLU A 120 -13.90 -12.53 1.44
CA GLU A 120 -14.93 -12.44 0.37
C GLU A 120 -15.12 -10.99 -0.13
N ILE A 121 -15.15 -10.01 0.78
CA ILE A 121 -15.29 -8.59 0.40
C ILE A 121 -14.05 -8.10 -0.35
N LYS A 122 -12.84 -8.54 0.03
CA LYS A 122 -11.62 -8.17 -0.69
C LYS A 122 -11.64 -8.72 -2.11
N ASP A 123 -12.01 -9.98 -2.29
CA ASP A 123 -12.04 -10.61 -3.61
C ASP A 123 -13.06 -9.91 -4.53
N GLU A 124 -14.27 -9.62 -4.04
CA GLU A 124 -15.26 -8.87 -4.83
C GLU A 124 -14.81 -7.43 -5.09
N MET A 125 -14.17 -6.77 -4.12
CA MET A 125 -13.60 -5.44 -4.33
C MET A 125 -12.51 -5.43 -5.42
N GLU A 126 -11.61 -6.41 -5.41
CA GLU A 126 -10.56 -6.53 -6.44
C GLU A 126 -11.16 -6.72 -7.83
N LYS A 127 -12.24 -7.50 -7.93
CA LYS A 127 -13.00 -7.67 -9.17
C LYS A 127 -13.65 -6.35 -9.64
N GLU A 128 -14.37 -5.65 -8.78
CA GLU A 128 -14.98 -4.35 -9.09
C GLU A 128 -13.93 -3.32 -9.55
N ILE A 129 -12.76 -3.32 -8.92
CA ILE A 129 -11.62 -2.48 -9.33
C ILE A 129 -11.14 -2.86 -10.74
N GLY A 130 -11.00 -4.16 -11.01
CA GLY A 130 -10.60 -4.67 -12.33
C GLY A 130 -11.59 -4.26 -13.42
N GLU A 131 -12.88 -4.46 -13.19
CA GLU A 131 -13.94 -4.10 -14.13
C GLU A 131 -13.97 -2.60 -14.41
N ALA A 132 -13.87 -1.76 -13.38
CA ALA A 132 -13.81 -0.30 -13.54
C ALA A 132 -12.57 0.13 -14.35
N ARG A 133 -11.40 -0.50 -14.12
CA ARG A 133 -10.18 -0.22 -14.88
C ARG A 133 -10.34 -0.58 -16.36
N THR A 134 -10.82 -1.79 -16.65
CA THR A 134 -11.07 -2.22 -18.03
C THR A 134 -12.07 -1.31 -18.74
N ALA A 135 -13.13 -0.89 -18.04
CA ALA A 135 -14.11 0.04 -18.61
C ALA A 135 -13.48 1.40 -18.95
N VAL A 136 -12.60 1.93 -18.10
CA VAL A 136 -11.86 3.17 -18.38
C VAL A 136 -10.90 2.99 -19.56
N GLU A 137 -10.18 1.87 -19.63
CA GLU A 137 -9.28 1.55 -20.73
C GLU A 137 -9.98 1.53 -22.10
N GLN A 138 -11.24 1.10 -22.14
CA GLN A 138 -12.05 1.12 -23.38
C GLN A 138 -12.52 2.52 -23.80
N VAL A 139 -12.49 3.51 -22.89
CA VAL A 139 -12.90 4.90 -23.17
C VAL A 139 -11.71 5.75 -23.66
N LEU A 140 -10.50 5.42 -23.21
CA LEU A 140 -9.30 6.20 -23.46
C LEU A 140 -8.52 5.68 -24.67
N THR A 141 -7.81 6.57 -25.37
CA THR A 141 -6.86 6.13 -26.40
C THR A 141 -5.61 5.54 -25.76
N PRO A 142 -4.81 4.75 -26.50
CA PRO A 142 -3.54 4.23 -26.00
C PRO A 142 -2.58 5.32 -25.50
N GLU A 143 -2.52 6.46 -26.18
CA GLU A 143 -1.68 7.60 -25.79
C GLU A 143 -2.16 8.24 -24.49
N GLN A 144 -3.48 8.40 -24.31
CA GLN A 144 -4.08 8.93 -23.08
C GLN A 144 -3.81 7.99 -21.88
N LEU A 145 -3.96 6.68 -22.09
CA LEU A 145 -3.63 5.67 -21.08
C LEU A 145 -2.16 5.70 -20.70
N LYS A 146 -1.27 5.78 -21.70
CA LYS A 146 0.17 5.90 -21.46
C LYS A 146 0.48 7.14 -20.64
N ARG A 147 -0.06 8.31 -21.03
CA ARG A 147 0.20 9.56 -20.30
C ARG A 147 -0.37 9.51 -18.89
N PHE A 148 -1.54 8.90 -18.70
CA PHE A 148 -2.10 8.70 -17.37
C PHE A 148 -1.21 7.82 -16.49
N LYS A 149 -0.69 6.70 -17.02
CA LYS A 149 0.28 5.85 -16.30
C LYS A 149 1.51 6.64 -15.85
N GLU A 150 2.11 7.41 -16.75
CA GLU A 150 3.25 8.29 -16.44
C GLU A 150 2.94 9.24 -15.27
N ILE A 151 1.79 9.92 -15.33
CA ILE A 151 1.36 10.85 -14.29
C ILE A 151 1.11 10.14 -12.96
N THR A 152 0.42 9.00 -12.99
CA THR A 152 0.18 8.22 -11.76
C THR A 152 1.50 7.77 -11.13
N LEU A 153 2.50 7.38 -11.92
CA LEU A 153 3.82 7.04 -11.42
C LEU A 153 4.53 8.25 -10.77
N GLN A 154 4.33 9.46 -11.30
CA GLN A 154 4.86 10.68 -10.68
C GLN A 154 4.12 11.06 -9.39
N ILE A 155 2.80 10.87 -9.33
CA ILE A 155 1.97 11.22 -8.17
C ILE A 155 2.17 10.22 -7.01
N TYR A 156 2.11 8.92 -7.31
CA TYR A 156 2.14 7.86 -6.29
C TYR A 156 3.53 7.28 -6.06
N GLY A 157 4.49 7.56 -6.95
CA GLY A 157 5.82 6.99 -6.88
C GLY A 157 5.78 5.48 -6.95
N PHE A 158 6.57 4.83 -6.11
CA PHE A 158 6.82 3.40 -6.22
C PHE A 158 5.68 2.52 -5.67
N GLY A 159 4.71 3.12 -4.96
CA GLY A 159 3.58 2.41 -4.40
C GLY A 159 2.73 1.68 -5.44
N ILE A 160 2.73 2.15 -6.69
CA ILE A 160 1.97 1.54 -7.80
C ILE A 160 2.74 0.49 -8.59
N LEU A 161 4.04 0.29 -8.33
CA LEU A 161 4.83 -0.69 -9.09
C LEU A 161 4.39 -2.14 -8.88
N SER A 162 3.66 -2.40 -7.79
CA SER A 162 3.04 -3.69 -7.51
C SER A 162 1.76 -3.94 -8.33
N TYR A 163 1.28 -2.97 -9.11
CA TYR A 163 0.12 -3.16 -9.96
C TYR A 163 0.50 -3.93 -11.22
N GLU A 164 -0.44 -4.75 -11.70
CA GLU A 164 -0.21 -5.74 -12.76
C GLU A 164 0.48 -5.16 -14.01
N ASN A 165 0.08 -3.96 -14.44
CA ASN A 165 0.68 -3.30 -15.60
C ASN A 165 2.17 -2.99 -15.39
N PHE A 166 2.58 -2.55 -14.20
CA PHE A 166 3.99 -2.28 -13.90
C PHE A 166 4.77 -3.57 -13.61
N VAL A 167 4.11 -4.58 -13.03
CA VAL A 167 4.69 -5.92 -12.84
C VAL A 167 5.12 -6.51 -14.18
N GLN A 168 4.26 -6.42 -15.18
CA GLN A 168 4.54 -6.89 -16.55
C GLN A 168 5.60 -6.04 -17.24
N GLU A 169 5.47 -4.70 -17.21
CA GLU A 169 6.40 -3.79 -17.87
C GLU A 169 7.82 -3.87 -17.28
N LEU A 170 7.95 -3.98 -15.95
CA LEU A 170 9.24 -4.09 -15.25
C LEU A 170 9.75 -5.53 -15.11
N GLN A 171 8.97 -6.51 -15.55
CA GLN A 171 9.28 -7.94 -15.41
C GLN A 171 9.67 -8.30 -13.98
N LEU A 172 8.89 -7.84 -12.99
CA LEU A 172 9.22 -8.03 -11.58
C LEU A 172 9.20 -9.51 -11.22
N THR A 173 10.27 -9.99 -10.56
CA THR A 173 10.30 -11.37 -10.07
C THR A 173 9.27 -11.59 -8.96
N PRO A 174 8.83 -12.84 -8.70
CA PRO A 174 7.91 -13.13 -7.60
C PRO A 174 8.44 -12.63 -6.24
N GLU A 175 9.77 -12.68 -6.04
CA GLU A 175 10.41 -12.16 -4.84
C GLU A 175 10.31 -10.63 -4.75
N GLN A 176 10.59 -9.91 -5.83
CA GLN A 176 10.46 -8.44 -5.88
C GLN A 176 9.00 -8.01 -5.64
N GLN A 177 8.04 -8.70 -6.26
CA GLN A 177 6.62 -8.44 -6.04
C GLN A 177 6.22 -8.62 -4.58
N THR A 178 6.70 -9.70 -3.94
CA THR A 178 6.46 -9.96 -2.51
C THR A 178 7.06 -8.86 -1.63
N GLN A 179 8.29 -8.45 -1.90
CA GLN A 179 8.97 -7.38 -1.16
C GLN A 179 8.27 -6.02 -1.33
N LEU A 180 7.86 -5.67 -2.54
CA LEU A 180 7.13 -4.43 -2.83
C LEU A 180 5.74 -4.42 -2.18
N LYS A 181 5.02 -5.55 -2.23
CA LYS A 181 3.73 -5.71 -1.54
C LYS A 181 3.89 -5.54 -0.03
N LYS A 182 4.89 -6.19 0.58
CA LYS A 182 5.18 -6.02 2.00
C LYS A 182 5.52 -4.57 2.33
N LEU A 183 6.36 -3.92 1.53
CA LEU A 183 6.74 -2.53 1.73
C LEU A 183 5.52 -1.60 1.67
N ARG A 184 4.61 -1.83 0.73
CA ARG A 184 3.33 -1.10 0.65
C ARG A 184 2.50 -1.31 1.92
N ASP A 185 2.34 -2.55 2.36
CA ASP A 185 1.56 -2.89 3.56
C ASP A 185 2.18 -2.26 4.84
N ASP A 186 3.52 -2.26 4.95
CA ASP A 186 4.28 -1.60 6.03
C ASP A 186 4.12 -0.07 5.98
N THR A 187 4.19 0.52 4.78
CA THR A 187 4.03 1.98 4.56
C THR A 187 2.66 2.44 5.04
N TRP A 188 1.64 1.66 4.73
CA TRP A 188 0.27 1.90 5.16
C TRP A 188 0.09 1.80 6.67
N SER A 189 0.63 0.74 7.27
CA SER A 189 0.64 0.57 8.72
C SER A 189 1.33 1.76 9.40
N SER A 190 2.44 2.22 8.83
CA SER A 190 3.13 3.43 9.28
C SER A 190 2.22 4.65 9.21
N MET A 191 1.53 4.90 8.08
CA MET A 191 0.57 6.02 7.98
C MET A 191 -0.50 5.95 9.07
N ARG A 192 -1.14 4.79 9.28
CA ARG A 192 -2.19 4.64 10.30
C ARG A 192 -1.74 4.96 11.71
N VAL A 193 -0.53 4.53 12.09
CA VAL A 193 0.02 4.77 13.43
C VAL A 193 0.48 6.22 13.61
N ASN A 194 0.91 6.86 12.52
CA ASN A 194 1.65 8.11 12.58
C ASN A 194 0.83 9.35 12.24
N LEU A 195 -0.36 9.20 11.66
CA LEU A 195 -1.25 10.30 11.30
C LEU A 195 -2.33 10.49 12.36
N LYS A 196 -2.62 11.76 12.66
CA LYS A 196 -3.63 12.12 13.67
C LYS A 196 -4.99 12.34 13.02
N VAL A 197 -6.03 11.72 13.53
CA VAL A 197 -7.40 12.02 13.10
C VAL A 197 -7.86 13.32 13.77
N PRO A 198 -8.31 14.34 13.03
CA PRO A 198 -8.86 15.53 13.64
C PRO A 198 -10.16 15.22 14.40
N GLU A 199 -10.35 15.84 15.56
CA GLU A 199 -11.57 15.67 16.34
C GLU A 199 -12.77 16.36 15.64
N PRO A 200 -13.98 15.77 15.72
CA PRO A 200 -15.18 16.41 15.19
C PRO A 200 -15.38 17.82 15.77
N GLY A 201 -15.53 18.82 14.90
CA GLY A 201 -15.76 20.22 15.30
C GLY A 201 -14.51 21.04 15.63
N ALA A 202 -13.31 20.46 15.58
CA ALA A 202 -12.05 21.19 15.79
C ALA A 202 -11.56 21.91 14.52
N ASP A 203 -10.88 23.06 14.69
CA ASP A 203 -10.11 23.67 13.60
C ASP A 203 -8.92 22.76 13.23
N SER A 204 -9.15 21.98 12.19
CA SER A 204 -8.31 20.84 11.81
C SER A 204 -7.11 21.26 10.94
N LYS A 205 -6.96 22.54 10.61
CA LYS A 205 -5.96 23.03 9.63
C LYS A 205 -4.53 22.64 9.99
N GLN A 206 -4.13 22.83 11.25
CA GLN A 206 -2.76 22.51 11.69
C GLN A 206 -2.52 20.99 11.70
N ILE A 207 -3.52 20.20 12.08
CA ILE A 207 -3.44 18.73 12.08
C ILE A 207 -3.29 18.22 10.65
N ILE A 208 -4.11 18.72 9.72
CA ILE A 208 -4.05 18.36 8.30
C ILE A 208 -2.68 18.74 7.71
N ALA A 209 -2.18 19.95 7.98
CA ALA A 209 -0.87 20.37 7.51
C ALA A 209 0.28 19.50 8.06
N THR A 210 0.20 19.13 9.34
CA THR A 210 1.19 18.24 9.98
C THR A 210 1.14 16.83 9.40
N ASN A 211 -0.07 16.28 9.21
CA ASN A 211 -0.26 14.97 8.61
C ASN A 211 0.27 14.93 7.18
N ARG A 212 0.02 15.95 6.36
CA ARG A 212 0.56 16.05 5.00
C ARG A 212 2.08 15.92 4.98
N LYS A 213 2.78 16.73 5.79
CA LYS A 213 4.24 16.66 5.89
C LYS A 213 4.73 15.27 6.31
N ARG A 214 4.04 14.64 7.27
CA ARG A 214 4.39 13.30 7.75
C ARG A 214 4.13 12.22 6.70
N MET A 215 3.03 12.32 5.95
CA MET A 215 2.75 11.46 4.81
C MET A 215 3.83 11.57 3.74
N ASP A 216 4.26 12.78 3.40
CA ASP A 216 5.29 12.99 2.39
C ASP A 216 6.62 12.36 2.80
N GLN A 217 6.99 12.46 4.08
CA GLN A 217 8.17 11.79 4.63
C GLN A 217 8.06 10.27 4.54
N ILE A 218 6.93 9.70 4.98
CA ILE A 218 6.69 8.24 4.92
C ILE A 218 6.76 7.74 3.47
N LEU A 219 6.17 8.46 2.52
CA LEU A 219 6.21 8.12 1.10
C LEU A 219 7.62 8.25 0.52
N GLN A 220 8.38 9.29 0.88
CA GLN A 220 9.75 9.46 0.43
C GLN A 220 10.65 8.32 0.91
N GLU A 221 10.53 7.92 2.18
CA GLU A 221 11.26 6.79 2.74
C GLU A 221 10.86 5.47 2.06
N SER A 222 9.57 5.25 1.85
CA SER A 222 9.05 4.06 1.16
C SER A 222 9.56 3.98 -0.29
N ASN A 223 9.54 5.09 -1.03
CA ASN A 223 10.06 5.17 -2.39
C ASN A 223 11.55 4.81 -2.47
N GLY A 224 12.36 5.28 -1.51
CA GLY A 224 13.78 4.91 -1.43
C GLY A 224 13.99 3.41 -1.19
N LYS A 225 13.18 2.79 -0.33
CA LYS A 225 13.22 1.34 -0.08
C LYS A 225 12.77 0.53 -1.30
N ALA A 226 11.74 0.99 -2.01
CA ALA A 226 11.24 0.32 -3.21
C ALA A 226 12.28 0.31 -4.32
N LEU A 227 13.02 1.42 -4.52
CA LEU A 227 14.14 1.47 -5.47
C LEU A 227 15.20 0.42 -5.20
N ALA A 228 15.53 0.19 -3.92
CA ALA A 228 16.54 -0.80 -3.52
C ALA A 228 16.13 -2.26 -3.80
N VAL A 229 14.84 -2.53 -4.03
CA VAL A 229 14.33 -3.86 -4.45
C VAL A 229 14.55 -4.11 -5.94
N LEU A 230 14.62 -3.05 -6.73
CA LEU A 230 14.74 -3.12 -8.18
C LEU A 230 16.20 -3.29 -8.62
N THR A 231 16.40 -3.95 -9.75
CA THR A 231 17.71 -3.98 -10.41
C THR A 231 18.05 -2.63 -11.02
N PRO A 232 19.33 -2.32 -11.30
CA PRO A 232 19.72 -1.07 -11.95
C PRO A 232 18.99 -0.81 -13.27
N ASP A 233 18.70 -1.86 -14.05
CA ASP A 233 17.99 -1.70 -15.33
C ASP A 233 16.50 -1.47 -15.14
N GLN A 234 15.87 -2.10 -14.15
CA GLN A 234 14.49 -1.78 -13.75
C GLN A 234 14.37 -0.35 -13.22
N GLN A 235 15.35 0.15 -12.45
CA GLN A 235 15.36 1.54 -12.00
C GLN A 235 15.41 2.52 -13.18
N LYS A 236 16.27 2.27 -14.19
CA LYS A 236 16.30 3.07 -15.42
C LYS A 236 14.97 3.01 -16.17
N LEU A 237 14.35 1.83 -16.24
CA LEU A 237 13.06 1.67 -16.89
C LEU A 237 11.97 2.45 -16.15
N VAL A 238 11.96 2.45 -14.82
CA VAL A 238 11.05 3.29 -14.02
C VAL A 238 11.25 4.77 -14.33
N GLU A 239 12.49 5.25 -14.41
CA GLU A 239 12.74 6.66 -14.79
C GLU A 239 12.22 6.99 -16.19
N ASN A 240 12.37 6.07 -17.16
CA ASN A 240 11.81 6.24 -18.50
C ASN A 240 10.27 6.24 -18.50
N LEU A 241 9.65 5.38 -17.67
CA LEU A 241 8.20 5.26 -17.53
C LEU A 241 7.55 6.46 -16.83
N LYS A 242 8.32 7.33 -16.15
CA LYS A 242 7.77 8.58 -15.60
C LYS A 242 7.38 9.56 -16.69
N GLY A 243 8.01 9.48 -17.86
CA GLY A 243 7.75 10.41 -18.97
C GLY A 243 8.00 11.88 -18.61
N THR A 244 7.28 12.78 -19.27
CA THR A 244 7.42 14.23 -19.07
C THR A 244 6.94 14.64 -17.68
N LYS A 245 7.74 15.45 -16.97
CA LYS A 245 7.38 16.00 -15.65
C LYS A 245 5.99 16.65 -15.68
N PHE A 246 5.17 16.33 -14.68
CA PHE A 246 3.84 16.89 -14.47
C PHE A 246 3.73 17.43 -13.04
N ASP A 247 3.55 18.74 -12.93
CA ASP A 247 3.45 19.43 -11.65
C ASP A 247 2.01 19.36 -11.12
N PHE A 248 1.64 18.22 -10.54
CA PHE A 248 0.31 18.02 -9.95
C PHE A 248 0.16 18.81 -8.64
N VAL A 249 -0.83 19.68 -8.57
CA VAL A 249 -1.26 20.31 -7.32
C VAL A 249 -2.54 19.63 -6.82
N PRO A 250 -2.48 18.82 -5.75
CA PRO A 250 -3.68 18.21 -5.19
C PRO A 250 -4.70 19.28 -4.78
N PRO A 251 -6.00 19.06 -5.03
CA PRO A 251 -7.03 19.98 -4.58
C PRO A 251 -6.96 20.17 -3.07
N GLN A 252 -7.06 21.42 -2.61
CA GLN A 252 -7.14 21.70 -1.19
C GLN A 252 -8.52 21.21 -0.68
N PRO A 253 -8.59 20.46 0.43
CA PRO A 253 -9.86 20.19 1.08
C PRO A 253 -10.46 21.55 1.47
N GLY A 254 -11.73 21.73 1.11
CA GLY A 254 -12.52 22.90 1.49
C GLY A 254 -12.78 22.98 3.00
#